data_AF-A0A524NIQ7-F1
#
_entry.id   AF-A0A524NIQ7-F1
#
_cell.length_a   1.000
_cell.length_b   1.000
_cell.length_c   1.000
_cell.angle_alpha   90.00
_cell.angle_beta   90.00
_cell.angle_gamma   90.00
#
_symmetry.space_group_name_H-M   'P 1'
#
loop_
_entity.id
_entity.type
_entity.pdbx_description
1 polymer ?
#
loop_
_entity_poly.entity_id
_entity_poly.type
_entity_poly.pdbx_seq_one_letter_code
_entity_poly.pdbx_strand_id
1 'polypeptide(L)' 'MTQTDTLTEKDLLVDLTLHNMSAGMLKEFALKIVKPYFGGNMNSAIINLMKKAVEEETIVNQAIIMKNKFVSSGI' A
#
# COMPACT_ATOMS: atom_id res chain seq x y z
N MET A 1 -1.87 10.70 40.85
CA MET A 1 -0.87 10.30 39.83
C MET A 1 -1.62 9.98 38.56
N THR A 2 -1.66 10.91 37.61
CA THR A 2 -2.22 10.66 36.27
C THR A 2 -1.10 10.11 35.40
N GLN A 3 -1.15 8.80 35.13
CA GLN A 3 -0.21 8.13 34.26
C GLN A 3 -0.57 8.51 32.82
N THR A 4 0.25 9.37 32.20
CA THR A 4 0.20 9.64 30.76
C THR A 4 0.86 8.48 30.05
N ASP A 5 0.06 7.49 29.64
CA ASP A 5 0.53 6.44 28.74
C ASP A 5 0.85 7.09 27.38
N THR A 6 2.13 7.28 27.11
CA THR A 6 2.63 7.71 25.81
C THR A 6 2.50 6.52 24.86
N LEU A 7 1.43 6.48 24.06
CA LEU A 7 1.30 5.55 22.94
C LEU A 7 2.56 5.65 22.06
N THR A 8 3.30 4.54 21.95
CA THR A 8 4.49 4.46 21.11
C THR A 8 4.09 4.08 19.68
N GLU A 9 4.91 4.42 18.67
CA GLU A 9 4.63 4.01 17.27
C GLU A 9 4.45 2.48 17.12
N LYS A 10 5.05 1.70 18.02
CA LYS A 10 4.87 0.24 18.06
C LYS A 10 3.47 -0.18 18.49
N ASP A 11 2.80 0.61 19.34
CA ASP A 11 1.43 0.34 19.80
C ASP A 11 0.38 0.64 18.71
N LEU A 12 0.79 1.31 17.62
CA LEU A 12 -0.04 1.60 16.45
C LEU A 12 0.22 0.63 15.28
N LEU A 13 1.12 -0.35 15.45
CA LEU A 13 1.37 -1.36 14.43
C LEU A 13 0.19 -2.34 14.39
N VAL A 14 -0.48 -2.38 13.24
CA VAL A 14 -1.57 -3.32 12.98
C VAL A 14 -1.02 -4.50 12.20
N ASP A 15 -1.20 -5.71 12.72
CA ASP A 15 -0.86 -6.92 12.00
C ASP A 15 -1.88 -7.19 10.88
N LEU A 16 -1.41 -7.17 9.63
CA LEU A 16 -2.22 -7.49 8.46
C LEU A 16 -1.96 -8.92 8.01
N THR A 17 -2.99 -9.76 8.07
CA THR A 17 -2.94 -11.13 7.53
C THR A 17 -3.67 -11.18 6.19
N LEU A 18 -3.00 -11.67 5.15
CA LEU A 18 -3.57 -11.85 3.82
C LEU A 18 -4.05 -13.30 3.67
N HIS A 19 -5.36 -13.49 3.52
CA HIS A 19 -5.97 -14.79 3.29
C HIS A 19 -6.15 -15.07 1.79
N ASN A 20 -6.29 -16.35 1.46
CA ASN A 20 -6.59 -16.83 0.10
C ASN A 20 -5.56 -16.43 -0.98
N MET A 21 -4.30 -16.23 -0.60
CA MET A 21 -3.21 -16.05 -1.56
C MET A 21 -2.60 -17.41 -1.93
N SER A 22 -2.38 -17.66 -3.22
CA SER A 22 -1.79 -18.92 -3.65
C SER A 22 -0.33 -19.01 -3.17
N ALA A 23 0.07 -20.19 -2.68
CA ALA A 23 1.44 -20.43 -2.26
C ALA A 23 2.46 -20.23 -3.40
N GLY A 24 2.05 -20.55 -4.64
CA GLY A 24 2.86 -20.33 -5.84
C GLY A 24 3.13 -18.84 -6.08
N MET A 25 2.08 -18.01 -6.02
CA MET A 25 2.21 -16.55 -6.16
C MET A 25 3.11 -15.96 -5.07
N LEU A 26 2.91 -16.37 -3.81
CA LEU A 26 3.75 -15.92 -2.69
C LEU A 26 5.22 -16.30 -2.87
N LYS A 27 5.49 -17.53 -3.32
CA LYS A 27 6.85 -18.01 -3.61
C LYS A 27 7.49 -17.21 -4.73
N GLU A 28 6.78 -16.98 -5.82
CA GLU A 28 7.30 -16.18 -6.94
C GLU A 28 7.55 -14.74 -6.52
N PHE A 29 6.63 -14.13 -5.80
CA PHE A 29 6.79 -12.79 -5.25
C PHE A 29 8.02 -12.70 -4.35
N ALA A 30 8.19 -13.67 -3.44
CA ALA A 30 9.34 -13.73 -2.54
C ALA A 30 10.68 -13.81 -3.30
N LEU A 31 10.76 -14.70 -4.30
CA LEU A 31 12.00 -14.96 -5.04
C LEU A 31 12.33 -13.87 -6.07
N LYS A 32 11.33 -13.41 -6.82
CA LYS A 32 11.52 -12.50 -7.95
C LYS A 32 11.46 -11.03 -7.55
N ILE A 33 10.78 -10.69 -6.44
CA ILE A 33 10.56 -9.29 -6.04
C ILE A 33 11.19 -9.02 -4.67
N VAL A 34 10.76 -9.73 -3.63
CA VAL A 34 11.14 -9.40 -2.24
C VAL A 34 12.64 -9.58 -1.99
N LYS A 35 13.21 -10.72 -2.40
CA LYS A 35 14.64 -10.99 -2.23
C LYS A 35 15.54 -9.99 -2.97
N PRO A 36 15.37 -9.73 -4.29
CA PRO A 36 16.26 -8.83 -5.01
C PRO A 36 16.08 -7.34 -4.69
N TYR A 37 14.86 -6.87 -4.41
CA TYR A 37 14.60 -5.42 -4.28
C TYR A 37 14.35 -4.96 -2.84
N PHE A 38 14.01 -5.88 -1.93
CA PHE A 38 13.66 -5.56 -0.55
C PHE A 38 14.51 -6.32 0.47
N GLY A 39 15.62 -6.93 0.04
CA GLY A 39 16.54 -7.66 0.91
C GLY A 39 15.89 -8.86 1.64
N GLY A 40 14.80 -9.40 1.09
CA GLY A 40 14.03 -10.46 1.73
C GLY A 40 12.96 -9.98 2.73
N ASN A 41 12.80 -8.67 2.94
CA ASN A 41 11.78 -8.12 3.83
C ASN A 41 10.40 -8.08 3.13
N MET A 42 9.58 -9.09 3.43
CA MET A 42 8.21 -9.21 2.89
C MET A 42 7.33 -8.03 3.28
N ASN A 43 7.40 -7.56 4.54
CA ASN A 43 6.56 -6.46 5.02
C ASN A 43 6.86 -5.18 4.26
N SER A 44 8.14 -4.84 4.07
CA SER A 44 8.53 -3.66 3.27
C SER A 44 8.03 -3.74 1.83
N ALA A 45 8.07 -4.93 1.22
CA ALA A 45 7.58 -5.14 -0.14
C ALA A 45 6.06 -4.95 -0.23
N ILE A 46 5.29 -5.52 0.69
CA ILE A 46 3.83 -5.37 0.74
C ILE A 46 3.43 -3.91 1.00
N ILE A 47 4.09 -3.23 1.95
CA ILE A 47 3.83 -1.81 2.23
C ILE A 47 4.12 -0.96 0.98
N ASN A 48 5.23 -1.23 0.28
CA ASN A 48 5.56 -0.51 -0.94
C ASN A 48 4.54 -0.75 -2.06
N LEU A 49 4.10 -1.99 -2.24
CA LEU A 49 3.08 -2.37 -3.21
C LEU A 49 1.77 -1.62 -2.96
N MET A 50 1.30 -1.60 -1.71
CA MET A 50 0.06 -0.91 -1.34
C MET A 50 0.16 0.61 -1.55
N LYS A 51 1.29 1.23 -1.18
CA LYS A 51 1.53 2.66 -1.42
C LYS A 51 1.45 3.00 -2.91
N LYS A 52 2.11 2.21 -3.75
CA LYS A 52 2.10 2.39 -5.21
C LYS A 52 0.70 2.20 -5.79
N ALA A 53 -0.07 1.24 -5.30
CA ALA A 53 -1.45 1.03 -5.75
C ALA A 53 -2.34 2.25 -5.44
N VAL A 54 -2.20 2.84 -4.24
CA VAL A 54 -2.95 4.04 -3.85
C VAL A 54 -2.51 5.27 -4.65
N GLU A 55 -1.21 5.43 -4.90
CA GLU A 55 -0.68 6.51 -5.75
C GLU A 55 -1.25 6.44 -7.17
N GLU A 56 -1.25 5.25 -7.78
CA GLU A 56 -1.82 5.02 -9.11
C GLU A 56 -3.32 5.32 -9.15
N GLU A 57 -4.08 4.81 -8.18
CA GLU A 57 -5.52 5.09 -8.05
C GLU A 57 -5.78 6.60 -7.93
N THR A 58 -4.96 7.31 -7.15
CA THR A 58 -5.07 8.76 -6.96
C THR A 58 -4.85 9.50 -8.27
N ILE A 59 -3.83 9.12 -9.05
CA ILE A 59 -3.54 9.73 -10.35
C ILE A 59 -4.72 9.53 -11.31
N VAL A 60 -5.25 8.32 -11.39
CA VAL A 60 -6.41 7.99 -12.24
C VAL A 60 -7.65 8.79 -11.83
N ASN A 61 -7.94 8.86 -10.53
CA ASN A 61 -9.09 9.61 -10.02
C ASN A 61 -8.97 11.10 -10.31
N GLN A 62 -7.78 11.68 -10.16
CA GLN A 62 -7.53 13.09 -10.52
C GLN A 62 -7.76 13.33 -12.02
N ALA A 63 -7.29 12.44 -12.88
CA ALA A 63 -7.50 12.54 -14.33
C ALA A 63 -8.99 12.49 -14.70
N ILE A 64 -9.77 11.61 -14.05
CA ILE A 64 -11.22 11.53 -14.25
C ILE A 64 -11.92 12.82 -13.81
N ILE A 65 -11.59 13.33 -12.61
CA ILE A 65 -12.15 14.59 -12.11
C ILE A 65 -11.84 15.75 -13.06
N MET A 66 -10.59 15.83 -13.53
CA MET A 66 -10.16 16.86 -14.46
C MET A 66 -10.92 16.78 -15.79
N LYS A 67 -11.04 15.58 -16.38
CA LYS A 67 -11.85 15.35 -17.58
C LYS A 67 -13.30 15.79 -17.39
N ASN A 68 -13.92 15.42 -16.27
CA ASN A 68 -15.31 15.78 -15.99
C ASN A 68 -15.50 17.29 -15.82
N LYS A 69 -14.53 17.99 -15.21
CA LYS A 69 -14.54 19.45 -15.14
C LYS A 69 -14.48 20.07 -16.54
N PHE A 70 -13.62 19.58 -17.44
CA PHE A 70 -13.56 20.09 -18.82
C PHE A 70 -14.87 19.88 -19.59
N VAL A 71 -15.48 18.69 -19.48
CA VAL A 71 -16.77 18.38 -20.12
C VAL A 71 -17.91 19.25 -19.55
N SER A 72 -17.90 19.51 -18.25
CA SER A 72 -18.89 20.40 -17.60
C SER A 72 -18.66 21.89 -17.89
N SER A 73 -17.48 22.28 -18.37
CA SER A 73 -17.13 23.69 -18.63
C SER A 73 -17.52 24.18 -20.02
N GLY A 74 -18.08 23.32 -20.89
CA GLY A 74 -18.64 23.74 -22.18
C GLY A 74 -17.64 24.37 -23.14
N ILE A 75 -16.50 23.70 -23.39
CA ILE A 75 -15.74 23.85 -24.64
C ILE A 75 -15.95 22.59 -25.47
#